data_AF-A0A6S6WD75-F1
#
_entry.id   AF-A0A6S6WD75-F1
#
_cell.length_a   1.000
_cell.length_b   1.000
_cell.length_c   1.000
_cell.angle_alpha   90.00
_cell.angle_beta   90.00
_cell.angle_gamma   90.00
#
_symmetry.space_group_name_H-M   'P 1'
#
loop_
_entity.id
_entity.type
_entity.pdbx_description
1 polymer ?
#
loop_
_entity_poly.entity_id
_entity_poly.type
_entity_poly.pdbx_seq_one_letter_code
_entity_poly.pdbx_strand_id
1 'polypeptide(L)'
;MRTVPFTTTIATFRERRERILFVQLTKTFQEAVQTTRALGIRYLWIDSLCIIQGDPDDWAREASQMSLVYQNALITIAAAASKSGDECLFRKYLSHDYKVNIH
;
A
#
# COMPACT_ATOMS: atom_id res chain seq x y z
N MET A 1 -0.96 21.29 3.47
CA MET A 1 -0.05 20.62 4.44
C MET A 1 0.50 19.39 3.73
N ARG A 2 1.83 19.30 3.49
CA ARG A 2 2.42 18.09 2.88
C ARG A 2 2.40 17.01 3.96
N THR A 3 1.63 15.93 3.75
CA THR A 3 1.65 14.79 4.66
C THR A 3 2.97 14.04 4.48
N VAL A 4 3.58 13.62 5.59
CA VAL A 4 4.83 12.87 5.56
C VAL A 4 4.48 11.45 5.12
N PRO A 5 5.05 10.93 4.02
CA PRO A 5 4.74 9.60 3.54
C PRO A 5 5.15 8.55 4.58
N PHE A 6 4.33 7.52 4.78
CA PHE A 6 4.65 6.43 5.71
C PHE A 6 5.72 5.52 5.09
N THR A 7 6.99 5.76 5.44
CA THR A 7 8.14 5.13 4.77
C THR A 7 9.16 4.50 5.71
N THR A 8 9.77 3.39 5.31
CA THR A 8 10.77 2.69 6.10
C THR A 8 12.09 3.42 5.94
N THR A 9 12.75 3.75 7.05
CA THR A 9 14.06 4.39 7.08
C THR A 9 14.99 3.52 7.91
N ILE A 10 16.30 3.78 7.88
CA ILE A 10 17.28 3.07 8.72
C ILE A 10 16.84 3.06 10.21
N ALA A 11 16.35 4.20 10.70
CA ALA A 11 15.89 4.35 12.08
C ALA A 11 14.65 3.51 12.43
N THR A 12 13.78 3.23 11.45
CA THR A 12 12.50 2.52 11.66
C THR A 12 12.52 1.08 11.14
N PHE A 13 13.57 0.68 10.43
CA PHE A 13 13.69 -0.62 9.78
C PHE A 13 13.53 -1.79 10.75
N ARG A 14 14.21 -1.72 11.91
CA ARG A 14 14.16 -2.79 12.92
C ARG A 14 12.75 -3.01 13.45
N GLU A 15 12.07 -1.94 13.85
CA GLU A 15 10.70 -2.01 14.37
C GLU A 15 9.75 -2.56 13.30
N ARG A 16 9.80 -2.01 12.09
CA ARG A 16 8.91 -2.39 10.98
C ARG A 16 9.10 -3.83 10.50
N ARG A 17 10.34 -4.34 10.59
CA ARG A 17 10.64 -5.74 10.26
C ARG A 17 10.02 -6.72 11.26
N GLU A 18 9.89 -6.32 12.52
CA GLU A 18 9.23 -7.12 13.54
C GLU A 18 7.71 -7.05 13.42
N ARG A 19 7.17 -5.82 13.30
CA ARG A 19 5.73 -5.60 13.11
C ARG A 19 5.44 -4.18 12.61
N ILE A 20 4.36 -4.04 11.85
CA ILE A 20 3.73 -2.75 11.57
C ILE A 20 2.31 -2.83 12.11
N LEU A 21 1.92 -1.93 13.01
CA LEU A 21 0.54 -1.91 13.49
C LEU A 21 -0.37 -1.41 12.36
N PHE A 22 -1.47 -2.12 12.12
CA PHE A 22 -2.40 -1.77 11.05
C PHE A 22 -2.89 -0.32 11.13
N VAL A 23 -3.11 0.18 12.36
CA VAL A 23 -3.56 1.56 12.63
C VAL A 23 -2.52 2.64 12.31
N GLN A 24 -1.23 2.28 12.17
CA GLN A 24 -0.16 3.20 11.79
C GLN A 24 -0.08 3.39 10.28
N LEU A 25 -0.64 2.46 9.49
CA LEU A 25 -0.63 2.54 8.04
C LEU A 25 -1.52 3.69 7.56
N THR A 26 -1.13 4.32 6.46
CA THR A 26 -2.02 5.25 5.76
C THR A 26 -3.26 4.54 5.26
N LYS A 27 -4.32 5.30 4.98
CA LYS A 27 -5.59 4.71 4.55
C LYS A 27 -5.46 3.86 3.28
N THR A 28 -4.70 4.31 2.29
CA THR A 28 -4.44 3.53 1.07
C THR A 28 -3.74 2.21 1.39
N PHE A 29 -2.77 2.22 2.31
CA PHE A 29 -2.05 1.00 2.70
C PHE A 29 -2.92 0.03 3.50
N GLN A 30 -3.79 0.56 4.38
CA GLN A 30 -4.79 -0.25 5.09
C GLN A 30 -5.71 -0.98 4.10
N GLU A 31 -6.26 -0.27 3.12
CA GLU A 31 -7.15 -0.84 2.12
C GLU A 31 -6.43 -1.82 1.18
N ALA A 32 -5.15 -1.57 0.85
CA ALA A 32 -4.32 -2.52 0.10
C ALA A 32 -4.05 -3.81 0.89
N VAL A 33 -3.75 -3.72 2.19
CA VAL A 33 -3.58 -4.89 3.08
C VAL A 33 -4.88 -5.70 3.15
N GLN A 34 -6.01 -5.03 3.38
CA GLN A 34 -7.31 -5.69 3.45
C GLN A 34 -7.65 -6.41 2.14
N THR A 35 -7.42 -5.75 1.00
CA THR A 35 -7.66 -6.32 -0.33
C THR A 35 -6.78 -7.53 -0.58
N THR A 36 -5.49 -7.43 -0.28
CA THR A 36 -4.53 -8.55 -0.42
C THR A 36 -4.99 -9.76 0.40
N ARG A 37 -5.42 -9.54 1.65
CA ARG A 37 -5.92 -10.61 2.52
C ARG A 37 -7.24 -11.20 2.04
N ALA A 38 -8.17 -10.37 1.57
CA ALA A 38 -9.45 -10.83 1.01
C ALA A 38 -9.28 -11.70 -0.23
N LEU A 39 -8.22 -11.47 -1.01
CA LEU A 39 -7.84 -12.29 -2.17
C LEU A 39 -7.06 -13.56 -1.80
N GLY A 40 -6.86 -13.84 -0.51
CA GLY A 40 -6.09 -15.00 -0.05
C GLY A 40 -4.58 -14.89 -0.27
N ILE A 41 -4.07 -13.70 -0.61
CA ILE A 41 -2.66 -13.47 -0.89
C ILE A 41 -1.94 -13.15 0.44
N ARG A 42 -0.76 -13.76 0.63
CA ARG A 42 0.01 -13.64 1.87
C ARG A 42 0.89 -12.40 1.92
N TYR A 43 1.46 -12.01 0.78
CA TYR A 43 2.51 -11.01 0.68
C TYR A 43 2.02 -9.79 -0.11
N LEU A 44 2.39 -8.62 0.38
CA LEU A 44 2.14 -7.33 -0.26
C LEU A 44 3.47 -6.60 -0.29
N TRP A 45 3.85 -6.11 -1.47
CA TRP A 45 5.03 -5.28 -1.65
C TRP A 45 4.59 -3.84 -1.89
N ILE A 46 5.14 -2.91 -1.10
CA ILE A 46 4.96 -1.47 -1.23
C ILE A 46 6.35 -0.87 -1.12
N ASP A 47 6.81 -0.19 -2.16
CA ASP A 47 8.17 0.38 -2.28
C ASP A 47 8.59 1.16 -1.02
N SER A 48 7.70 2.02 -0.52
CA SER A 48 7.96 2.86 0.65
C SER A 48 8.10 2.06 1.95
N LEU A 49 7.61 0.82 2.01
CA LEU A 49 7.74 -0.08 3.16
C LEU A 49 8.88 -1.08 3.02
N CYS A 50 9.07 -1.61 1.81
CA CYS A 50 9.99 -2.69 1.51
C CYS A 50 11.41 -2.20 1.20
N ILE A 51 11.57 -0.94 0.81
CA ILE A 51 12.87 -0.29 0.55
C ILE A 51 13.19 0.68 1.68
N ILE A 52 14.42 0.64 2.18
CA ILE A 52 14.94 1.57 3.19
C ILE A 52 15.19 2.93 2.54
N GLN A 53 14.30 3.88 2.80
CA GLN A 53 14.41 5.25 2.32
C GLN A 53 15.57 5.98 2.99
N GLY A 54 16.32 6.72 2.18
CA GLY A 54 17.53 7.42 2.61
C GLY A 54 18.79 6.55 2.64
N ASP A 55 18.70 5.29 2.23
CA ASP A 55 19.83 4.38 2.02
C ASP A 55 20.05 4.17 0.51
N PRO A 56 21.07 4.81 -0.11
CA PRO A 56 21.30 4.71 -1.54
C PRO A 56 21.64 3.29 -2.01
N ASP A 57 22.31 2.50 -1.15
CA ASP A 57 22.76 1.15 -1.50
C ASP A 57 21.58 0.16 -1.48
N ASP A 58 20.72 0.26 -0.45
CA ASP A 58 19.46 -0.48 -0.40
C ASP A 58 18.53 -0.09 -1.55
N TRP A 59 18.38 1.22 -1.80
CA TRP A 59 17.57 1.71 -2.91
C TRP A 59 18.08 1.17 -4.26
N ALA A 60 19.38 1.24 -4.54
CA ALA A 60 19.94 0.76 -5.81
C ALA A 60 19.72 -0.75 -6.00
N ARG A 61 19.89 -1.53 -4.92
CA ARG A 61 19.61 -2.97 -4.94
C ARG A 61 18.14 -3.24 -5.25
N GLU A 62 17.22 -2.68 -4.49
CA GLU A 62 15.79 -2.97 -4.62
C GLU A 62 15.21 -2.40 -5.93
N ALA A 63 15.62 -1.20 -6.34
CA ALA A 63 15.21 -0.60 -7.60
C ALA A 63 15.62 -1.45 -8.81
N SER A 64 16.78 -2.10 -8.77
CA SER A 64 17.21 -3.02 -9.84
C SER A 64 16.30 -4.24 -9.99
N GLN A 65 15.61 -4.63 -8.91
CA GLN A 65 14.70 -5.79 -8.86
C GLN A 65 13.24 -5.39 -9.08
N MET A 66 12.91 -4.09 -9.08
CA MET A 66 11.53 -3.61 -9.13
C MET A 66 10.77 -4.11 -10.37
N SER A 67 11.43 -4.21 -11.52
CA SER A 67 10.84 -4.78 -12.74
C SER A 67 10.44 -6.24 -12.56
N LEU A 68 11.28 -7.03 -11.88
CA LEU A 68 11.00 -8.43 -11.56
C LEU A 68 9.88 -8.56 -10.54
N VAL A 69 9.82 -7.68 -9.53
CA VAL A 69 8.72 -7.65 -8.57
C VAL A 69 7.38 -7.44 -9.28
N TYR A 70 7.28 -6.44 -10.16
CA TYR A 70 6.05 -6.20 -10.92
C TYR A 70 5.74 -7.33 -11.91
N GLN A 71 6.75 -7.87 -12.60
CA GLN A 71 6.56 -8.94 -13.58
C GLN A 71 6.07 -10.24 -12.93
N ASN A 72 6.51 -10.53 -11.71
CA ASN A 72 6.16 -11.76 -11.00
C ASN A 72 5.02 -11.57 -9.98
N ALA A 73 4.41 -10.39 -9.92
CA ALA A 73 3.26 -10.15 -9.06
C ALA A 73 2.02 -10.85 -9.60
N LEU A 74 1.27 -11.52 -8.73
CA LEU A 74 -0.02 -12.12 -9.11
C LEU A 74 -1.02 -11.04 -9.56
N ILE A 75 -1.00 -9.90 -8.87
CA ILE A 75 -1.81 -8.71 -9.16
C ILE A 75 -1.02 -7.46 -8.79
N THR A 76 -1.34 -6.34 -9.44
CA THR A 76 -0.88 -5.01 -9.03
C THR A 76 -2.08 -4.15 -8.65
N ILE A 77 -2.07 -3.60 -7.44
CA ILE A 77 -3.11 -2.70 -6.93
C ILE A 77 -2.66 -1.26 -7.17
N ALA A 78 -3.45 -0.48 -7.90
CA ALA A 78 -3.14 0.92 -8.20
C ALA A 78 -4.26 1.85 -7.69
N ALA A 79 -3.92 2.79 -6.81
CA ALA A 79 -4.81 3.85 -6.36
C ALA A 79 -4.83 5.02 -7.37
N ALA A 80 -5.20 4.73 -8.63
CA ALA A 80 -5.05 5.68 -9.74
C ALA A 80 -5.84 7.01 -9.59
N ALA A 81 -6.89 7.00 -8.76
CA ALA A 81 -7.71 8.18 -8.46
C ALA A 81 -7.29 8.95 -7.20
N SER A 82 -6.22 8.49 -6.52
CA SER A 82 -5.71 9.06 -5.28
C SER A 82 -4.53 10.00 -5.53
N LYS A 83 -4.44 11.11 -4.80
CA LYS A 83 -3.30 12.04 -4.85
C LYS A 83 -2.24 11.77 -3.78
N SER A 84 -2.55 10.98 -2.75
CA SER A 84 -1.60 10.64 -1.68
C SER A 84 -2.00 9.35 -0.95
N GLY A 85 -1.06 8.76 -0.20
CA GLY A 85 -1.34 7.57 0.60
C GLY A 85 -2.45 7.75 1.65
N ASP A 86 -2.75 8.98 2.04
CA ASP A 86 -3.78 9.31 3.05
C ASP A 86 -5.20 9.32 2.48
N GLU A 87 -5.34 9.33 1.15
CA GLU A 87 -6.64 9.16 0.50
C GLU A 87 -7.01 7.67 0.44
N CYS A 88 -8.12 7.36 -0.22
CA CYS A 88 -8.69 6.00 -0.28
C CYS A 88 -8.27 5.31 -1.58
N LEU A 89 -7.98 4.01 -1.50
CA LEU A 89 -7.88 3.12 -2.65
C LEU A 89 -9.27 2.92 -3.30
N PHE A 90 -10.32 2.82 -2.49
CA PHE A 90 -11.69 2.68 -2.99
C PHE A 90 -12.47 3.97 -2.84
N ARG A 91 -12.94 4.51 -3.96
CA ARG A 91 -13.92 5.59 -3.93
C ARG A 91 -15.23 5.00 -3.45
N LYS A 92 -15.75 5.49 -2.34
CA LYS A 92 -17.15 5.23 -1.97
C LYS A 92 -18.00 5.85 -3.08
N TYR A 93 -18.59 5.03 -3.92
CA TYR A 93 -19.74 5.48 -4.68
C TYR A 93 -20.79 5.87 -3.63
N LEU A 94 -21.18 7.15 -3.61
CA LEU A 94 -22.43 7.52 -2.95
C LEU A 94 -23.47 6.56 -3.51
N SER A 95 -24.09 5.77 -2.65
CA SER A 95 -25.26 5.00 -2.99
C SER A 95 -26.22 5.97 -3.66
N HIS A 96 -26.35 5.89 -4.99
CA HIS A 96 -27.61 6.30 -5.56
C HIS A 96 -28.63 5.39 -4.89
N ASP A 97 -29.63 5.96 -4.24
CA ASP A 97 -30.75 5.22 -3.68
C ASP A 97 -31.43 4.48 -4.83
N TYR A 98 -30.97 3.26 -5.12
CA TYR A 98 -31.69 2.36 -5.99
C TYR A 98 -32.92 1.95 -5.19
N LYS A 99 -34.09 2.46 -5.59
CA LYS A 99 -35.37 1.89 -5.19
C LYS A 99 -35.37 0.43 -5.64
N VAL A 100 -35.02 -0.47 -4.72
CA VAL A 100 -35.30 -1.89 -4.87
C VAL A 100 -36.80 -2.04 -4.61
N ASN A 101 -37.60 -2.09 -5.68
CA ASN A 101 -38.99 -2.49 -5.56
C ASN A 101 -39.02 -4.00 -5.36
N ILE A 102 -39.36 -4.41 -4.14
CA ILE A 102 -39.65 -5.80 -3.80
C ILE A 102 -41.13 -6.01 -4.10
N HIS A 103 -41.46 -6.98 -4.96
CA HIS A 103 -42.83 -7.49 -5.14
C HIS A 103 -43.09 -8.61 -4.14
#